data_AF-A0AA41S280-F1
#
_entry.id   AF-A0AA41S280-F1
#
_cell.length_a   1.000
_cell.length_b   1.000
_cell.length_c   1.000
_cell.angle_alpha   90.00
_cell.angle_beta   90.00
_cell.angle_gamma   90.00
#
_symmetry.space_group_name_H-M   'P 1'
#
loop_
_entity.id
_entity.type
_entity.pdbx_description
1 polymer ?
#
loop_
_entity_poly.entity_id
_entity_poly.type
_entity_poly.pdbx_seq_one_letter_code
_entity_poly.pdbx_strand_id
1 'polypeptide(L)' 'MGKNTVMRRYVRLHAEKSGNNDFLNLVPLLFVGNVGLIFTKGDLRTLAK' A
#
# COMPACT_ATOMS: atom_id res chain seq x y z
N MET A 1 3.40 -1.29 13.39
CA MET A 1 3.87 -1.07 12.01
C MET A 1 4.68 -2.28 11.58
N GLY A 2 4.33 -2.89 10.44
CA GLY A 2 5.08 -4.04 9.91
C GLY A 2 6.34 -3.60 9.18
N LYS A 3 7.35 -4.47 9.07
CA LYS A 3 8.56 -4.20 8.25
C LYS A 3 8.14 -3.93 6.80
N ASN A 4 8.60 -2.83 6.20
CA ASN A 4 8.26 -2.45 4.82
C ASN A 4 8.58 -3.56 3.80
N THR A 5 9.59 -4.39 4.07
CA THR A 5 9.94 -5.58 3.26
C THR A 5 8.80 -6.58 3.17
N VAL A 6 8.08 -6.80 4.27
CA VAL A 6 6.91 -7.68 4.33
C VAL A 6 5.73 -7.04 3.59
N MET A 7 5.52 -5.73 3.76
CA MET A 7 4.45 -5.00 3.09
C MET A 7 4.57 -5.02 1.57
N ARG A 8 5.78 -4.85 1.02
CA ARG A 8 6.02 -4.93 -0.44
C ARG A 8 5.64 -6.30 -1.01
N ARG A 9 5.90 -7.39 -0.28
CA ARG A 9 5.53 -8.74 -0.70
C ARG A 9 4.01 -8.90 -0.76
N TYR A 10 3.29 -8.42 0.25
CA TYR A 10 1.83 -8.51 0.27
C TYR A 10 1.16 -7.70 -0.84
N VAL A 11 1.65 -6.49 -1.13
CA VAL A 11 1.12 -5.67 -2.22
C VAL A 11 1.30 -6.35 -3.58
N ARG A 12 2.46 -6.96 -3.85
CA ARG A 12 2.70 -7.70 -5.10
C ARG A 12 1.78 -8.91 -5.25
N LEU A 13 1.69 -9.73 -4.20
CA LEU A 13 0.81 -10.90 -4.19
C LEU A 13 -0.67 -10.52 -4.36
N HIS A 14 -1.08 -9.39 -3.79
CA HIS A 14 -2.45 -8.90 -3.94
C HIS A 14 -2.74 -8.35 -5.34
N ALA A 15 -1.78 -7.65 -5.95
CA ALA A 15 -1.88 -7.19 -7.33
C ALA A 15 -2.05 -8.37 -8.30
N GLU A 16 -1.23 -9.41 -8.16
CA GLU A 16 -1.31 -10.65 -8.95
C GLU A 16 -2.64 -11.37 -8.75
N LYS A 17 -3.09 -11.52 -7.50
CA LYS A 17 -4.34 -12.23 -7.17
C LYS A 17 -5.59 -11.48 -7.63
N SER A 18 -5.57 -10.15 -7.59
CA SER A 18 -6.73 -9.30 -7.91
C SER A 18 -6.76 -8.89 -9.39
N GLY A 19 -5.69 -9.17 -10.15
CA GLY A 19 -5.54 -8.75 -11.54
C GLY A 19 -5.41 -7.23 -11.73
N ASN A 20 -5.24 -6.47 -10.64
CA ASN A 20 -5.14 -5.03 -10.68
C ASN A 20 -3.68 -4.59 -10.54
N ASN A 21 -3.09 -4.18 -11.66
CA ASN A 21 -1.70 -3.74 -11.74
C ASN A 21 -1.46 -2.36 -11.10
N ASP A 22 -2.51 -1.57 -10.82
CA ASP A 22 -2.36 -0.24 -10.22
C ASP A 22 -1.76 -0.30 -8.81
N PHE A 23 -1.95 -1.42 -8.11
CA PHE A 23 -1.32 -1.66 -6.80
C PHE A 23 0.21 -1.74 -6.88
N LEU A 24 0.79 -2.06 -8.04
CA LEU A 24 2.26 -2.10 -8.21
C LEU A 24 2.88 -0.70 -8.07
N ASN A 25 2.13 0.37 -8.35
CA ASN A 25 2.57 1.75 -8.16
C ASN A 25 2.85 2.10 -6.69
N LEU A 26 2.31 1.32 -5.74
CA LEU A 26 2.54 1.52 -4.31
C LEU A 26 3.89 0.92 -3.82
N VAL A 27 4.45 -0.04 -4.56
CA VAL A 27 5.72 -0.70 -4.20
C VAL A 27 6.90 0.28 -4.08
N PRO A 28 7.13 1.23 -5.02
CA PRO A 28 8.22 2.20 -4.88
C PRO A 28 8.00 3.18 -3.72
N LEU A 29 6.75 3.56 -3.41
CA LEU A 29 6.44 4.46 -2.30
C LEU A 29 6.75 3.84 -0.93
N LEU A 30 6.64 2.52 -0.81
CA LEU A 30 7.03 1.75 0.39
C LEU A 30 8.55 1.60 0.56
N PHE A 31 9.34 2.01 -0.42
CA PHE A 31 10.81 1.94 -0.37
C PHE A 31 11.43 3.08 0.45
N VAL A 32 10.67 4.16 0.71
CA VAL A 32 11.18 5.40 1.30
C VAL A 32 10.79 5.53 2.78
N GLY A 33 11.65 5.13 3.71
CA GLY A 33 11.54 5.49 5.14
C GLY A 33 10.38 4.87 5.95
N ASN A 34 9.98 5.55 7.04
CA ASN A 34 8.94 5.11 7.99
C ASN A 34 7.53 5.40 7.45
N VAL A 35 7.09 4.60 6.47
CA VAL A 35 5.80 4.73 5.78
C VAL A 35 4.84 3.62 6.22
N GLY A 36 3.60 3.99 6.53
CA GLY A 36 2.51 3.07 6.84
C GLY A 36 1.45 3.07 5.73
N LEU A 37 0.78 1.93 5.54
CA LEU A 37 -0.43 1.84 4.72
C LEU A 37 -1.65 1.85 5.63
N ILE A 38 -2.66 2.65 5.25
CA ILE A 38 -3.95 2.72 5.94
C ILE A 38 -5.01 2.26 4.95
N PHE A 39 -5.81 1.28 5.37
CA PHE A 39 -7.00 0.85 4.64
C PHE A 39 -8.21 1.50 5.30
N THR A 40 -9.02 2.17 4.50
CA THR A 40 -10.16 2.94 4.99
C THR A 40 -11.31 2.82 4.01
N LYS A 41 -12.54 2.89 4.54
CA LYS A 41 -13.76 3.03 3.75
C LYS A 41 -14.24 4.48 3.68
N GLY A 42 -13.60 5.39 4.43
CA GLY A 42 -13.94 6.81 4.46
C GLY A 42 -13.41 7.55 3.25
N ASP A 43 -14.01 8.71 2.96
CA ASP A 43 -13.54 9.60 1.90
C ASP A 43 -12.13 10.15 2.23
N LEU A 44 -11.30 10.29 1.19
CA LEU A 44 -9.92 10.75 1.29
C LEU A 44 -9.83 12.17 1.86
N ARG A 45 -10.81 13.03 1.55
CA ARG A 45 -10.84 14.41 2.05
C ARG A 45 -10.98 14.50 3.56
N THR A 46 -11.61 13.51 4.19
CA THR A 46 -11.79 13.45 5.65
C THR A 46 -10.54 12.96 6.37
N LEU A 47 -9.71 12.16 5.70
CA LEU A 47 -8.45 11.64 6.25
C LEU A 47 -7.28 12.60 6.11
N ALA A 48 -7.33 13.50 5.14
CA ALA A 48 -6.30 14.51 4.90
C ALA A 48 -6.50 15.83 5.68
N LYS A 49 -7.55 15.89 6.51
CA LYS A 49 -7.77 16.99 7.47
C LYS A 49 -7.08 16.68 8.80
#